data_AF-A0A968U7P5-F1
#
_entry.id   AF-A0A968U7P5-F1
#
_cell.length_a   1.000
_cell.length_b   1.000
_cell.length_c   1.000
_cell.angle_alpha   90.00
_cell.angle_beta   90.00
_cell.angle_gamma   90.00
#
_symmetry.space_group_name_H-M   'P 1'
#
loop_
_entity.id
_entity.type
_entity.pdbx_description
1 polymer ?
#
loop_
_entity_poly.entity_id
_entity_poly.type
_entity_poly.pdbx_seq_one_letter_code
_entity_poly.pdbx_strand_id
1 'polypeptide(L)'
;MRLIRRHLIEQTLDVLAYCLMPNHYHLLVQCKTQDVSGAMMRLSVAYTKAMNRRYNRVGALFQGQFQSIGVESDEYLYHLTRYIHLNPVKAGIVAHPKDWEFSSYLDERSCG
;
A
#
# COMPACT_ATOMS: atom_id res chain seq x y z
N MET A 1 -0.95 12.30 -10.61
CA MET A 1 -0.84 10.86 -10.26
C MET A 1 -1.77 10.42 -9.12
N ARG A 2 -2.09 11.28 -8.15
CA ARG A 2 -2.94 10.96 -6.97
C ARG A 2 -4.44 10.71 -7.28
N LEU A 3 -4.98 11.31 -8.35
CA LEU A 3 -6.43 11.36 -8.60
C LEU A 3 -7.01 10.12 -9.33
N ILE A 4 -6.35 9.61 -10.38
CA ILE A 4 -6.90 8.49 -11.18
C ILE A 4 -6.77 7.13 -10.45
N ARG A 5 -5.74 6.96 -9.61
CA ARG A 5 -5.56 5.77 -8.76
C ARG A 5 -6.62 5.65 -7.67
N ARG A 6 -7.01 6.78 -7.12
CA ARG A 6 -7.94 6.88 -6.00
C ARG A 6 -9.33 6.40 -6.44
N HIS A 7 -9.83 6.89 -7.57
CA HIS A 7 -11.16 6.54 -8.08
C HIS A 7 -11.35 5.07 -8.48
N LEU A 8 -10.36 4.43 -9.11
CA LEU A 8 -10.50 3.03 -9.58
C LEU A 8 -10.35 1.99 -8.46
N ILE A 9 -9.76 2.39 -7.34
CA ILE A 9 -9.61 1.54 -6.16
C ILE A 9 -10.79 1.78 -5.23
N GLU A 10 -11.20 3.03 -4.97
CA GLU A 10 -12.31 3.37 -4.05
C GLU A 10 -13.66 2.71 -4.39
N GLN A 11 -13.90 2.36 -5.66
CA GLN A 11 -15.11 1.63 -6.06
C GLN A 11 -15.07 0.14 -5.70
N THR A 12 -13.88 -0.43 -5.50
CA THR A 12 -13.67 -1.86 -5.26
C THR A 12 -13.14 -2.14 -3.85
N LEU A 13 -12.30 -1.26 -3.32
CA LEU A 13 -11.54 -1.39 -2.09
C LEU A 13 -11.51 -0.03 -1.37
N ASP A 14 -11.82 0.00 -0.08
CA ASP A 14 -11.41 1.10 0.79
C ASP A 14 -10.01 0.82 1.32
N VAL A 15 -9.09 1.77 1.13
CA VAL A 15 -7.74 1.67 1.68
C VAL A 15 -7.76 2.20 3.10
N LEU A 16 -7.56 1.32 4.07
CA LEU A 16 -7.50 1.67 5.50
C LEU A 16 -6.08 2.08 5.90
N ALA A 17 -5.07 1.36 5.42
CA ALA A 17 -3.66 1.70 5.62
C ALA A 17 -2.79 1.25 4.43
N TYR A 18 -1.69 1.96 4.17
CA TYR A 18 -0.71 1.54 3.16
C TYR A 18 0.72 1.91 3.53
N CYS A 19 1.66 1.14 2.99
CA CYS A 19 3.07 1.48 2.95
C CYS A 19 3.70 0.96 1.65
N LEU A 20 4.24 1.88 0.84
CA LEU A 20 4.91 1.56 -0.42
C LEU A 20 6.42 1.47 -0.18
N MET A 21 7.01 0.33 -0.51
CA MET A 21 8.45 0.06 -0.37
C MET A 21 9.12 0.02 -1.74
N PRO A 22 10.45 0.21 -1.85
CA PRO A 22 11.14 0.17 -3.14
C PRO A 22 10.95 -1.12 -3.94
N ASN A 23 10.77 -2.26 -3.26
CA ASN A 23 10.68 -3.60 -3.85
C ASN A 23 9.30 -4.31 -3.67
N HIS A 24 8.40 -3.80 -2.84
CA HIS A 24 7.05 -4.34 -2.60
C HIS A 24 6.13 -3.27 -2.02
N TYR A 25 4.88 -3.60 -1.69
CA TYR A 25 4.00 -2.73 -0.92
C TYR A 25 3.16 -3.55 0.04
N HIS A 26 2.66 -2.90 1.09
CA HIS A 26 1.65 -3.45 1.98
C HIS A 26 0.39 -2.58 1.91
N LEU A 27 -0.76 -3.23 1.87
CA LEU A 27 -2.07 -2.59 1.88
C LEU A 27 -2.95 -3.31 2.89
N LEU A 28 -3.67 -2.53 3.69
CA LEU A 28 -4.82 -2.96 4.45
C LEU A 28 -6.05 -2.35 3.79
N VAL A 29 -6.94 -3.21 3.33
CA VAL A 29 -8.12 -2.79 2.58
C VAL A 29 -9.38 -3.47 3.10
N GLN A 30 -10.49 -2.76 3.01
CA GLN A 30 -11.83 -3.34 3.09
C GLN A 30 -12.37 -3.56 1.68
N CYS A 31 -12.72 -4.81 1.35
CA CYS A 31 -13.25 -5.15 0.04
C CYS A 31 -14.73 -4.75 -0.05
N LYS A 32 -15.08 -3.90 -1.03
CA LYS A 32 -16.48 -3.55 -1.36
C LYS A 32 -17.08 -4.49 -2.40
N THR A 33 -16.24 -5.03 -3.27
CA THR A 33 -16.65 -5.94 -4.34
C THR A 33 -15.70 -7.13 -4.44
N GLN A 34 -16.06 -8.10 -5.29
CA GLN A 34 -15.24 -9.30 -5.50
C GLN A 34 -14.07 -9.08 -6.49
N ASP A 35 -13.99 -7.94 -7.20
CA ASP A 35 -12.91 -7.66 -8.18
C ASP A 35 -11.61 -7.15 -7.52
N VAL A 36 -11.16 -7.83 -6.47
CA VAL A 36 -9.91 -7.49 -5.78
C VAL A 36 -8.72 -7.62 -6.75
N SER A 37 -8.67 -8.72 -7.49
CA SER A 37 -7.57 -9.01 -8.42
C SER A 37 -7.42 -7.95 -9.52
N GLY A 38 -8.53 -7.47 -10.09
CA GLY A 38 -8.51 -6.40 -11.08
C GLY A 38 -8.00 -5.08 -10.49
N ALA A 39 -8.48 -4.72 -9.28
CA ALA A 39 -8.00 -3.53 -8.57
C ALA A 39 -6.49 -3.61 -8.27
N MET A 40 -6.02 -4.76 -7.77
CA MET A 40 -4.61 -5.00 -7.47
C MET A 40 -3.71 -4.99 -8.72
N MET A 41 -4.20 -5.49 -9.86
CA MET A 41 -3.49 -5.40 -11.14
C MET A 41 -3.29 -3.94 -11.57
N ARG A 42 -4.37 -3.14 -11.56
CA ARG A 42 -4.32 -1.72 -11.93
C ARG A 42 -3.35 -0.95 -11.01
N LEU A 43 -3.37 -1.25 -9.71
CA LEU A 43 -2.43 -0.69 -8.75
C LEU A 43 -0.98 -1.14 -9.02
N SER A 44 -0.73 -2.39 -9.35
CA SER A 44 0.65 -2.86 -9.61
C SER A 44 1.26 -2.18 -10.84
N VAL A 45 0.47 -2.05 -11.92
CA VAL A 45 0.89 -1.39 -13.17
C VAL A 45 1.24 0.07 -12.93
N ALA A 46 0.34 0.84 -12.32
CA ALA A 46 0.60 2.27 -12.16
C ALA A 46 1.71 2.57 -11.14
N TYR A 47 2.05 1.64 -10.24
CA TYR A 47 3.10 1.83 -9.24
C TYR A 47 4.44 1.54 -9.91
N THR A 48 4.52 0.44 -10.65
CA THR A 48 5.66 0.11 -11.52
C THR A 48 5.98 1.29 -12.44
N LYS A 49 4.98 1.89 -13.10
CA LYS A 49 5.17 3.08 -13.95
C LYS A 49 5.73 4.29 -13.16
N ALA A 50 5.18 4.57 -11.98
CA ALA A 50 5.62 5.70 -11.16
C ALA A 50 7.07 5.52 -10.67
N MET A 51 7.42 4.32 -10.20
CA MET A 51 8.75 3.97 -9.72
C MET A 51 9.78 3.95 -10.85
N ASN A 52 9.45 3.35 -11.99
CA ASN A 52 10.31 3.36 -13.18
C ASN A 52 10.62 4.78 -13.63
N ARG A 53 9.60 5.66 -13.64
CA ARG A 53 9.82 7.08 -13.96
C ARG A 53 10.67 7.80 -12.91
N ARG A 54 10.44 7.57 -11.61
CA ARG A 54 11.17 8.25 -10.53
C ARG A 54 12.66 7.85 -10.49
N TYR A 55 12.95 6.58 -10.71
CA TYR A 55 14.31 6.03 -10.59
C TYR A 55 14.99 5.80 -11.93
N ASN A 56 14.40 6.29 -13.04
CA ASN A 56 14.88 6.08 -14.41
C ASN A 56 15.15 4.60 -14.73
N ARG A 57 14.26 3.71 -14.29
CA ARG A 57 14.32 2.26 -14.51
C ARG A 57 13.35 1.85 -15.61
N VAL A 58 13.60 0.70 -16.21
CA VAL A 58 12.69 0.03 -17.15
C VAL A 58 12.47 -1.43 -16.72
N GLY A 59 11.39 -2.04 -17.17
CA GLY A 59 11.06 -3.43 -16.86
C GLY A 59 10.13 -3.60 -15.65
N ALA A 60 9.96 -4.86 -15.25
CA ALA A 60 9.08 -5.24 -14.14
C ALA A 60 9.69 -4.82 -12.79
N LEU A 61 8.85 -4.26 -11.91
CA LEU A 61 9.25 -3.93 -10.55
C LEU A 61 8.99 -5.09 -9.57
N PHE A 62 7.85 -5.77 -9.75
CA PHE A 62 7.43 -6.88 -8.91
C PHE A 62 7.66 -8.22 -9.61
N GLN A 63 8.08 -9.21 -8.85
CA GLN A 63 8.18 -10.60 -9.28
C GLN A 63 7.11 -11.41 -8.55
N GLY A 64 6.03 -11.77 -9.24
CA GLY A 64 4.95 -12.59 -8.69
C GLY A 64 3.62 -11.87 -8.51
N GLN A 65 2.64 -12.63 -8.00
CA GLN A 65 1.29 -12.16 -7.72
C GLN A 65 1.21 -11.52 -6.33
N PHE A 66 0.17 -10.71 -6.09
CA PHE A 66 -0.11 -10.23 -4.74
C PHE A 66 -0.50 -11.40 -3.84
N GLN A 67 -0.18 -11.28 -2.56
CA GLN A 67 -0.66 -12.20 -1.52
C GLN A 67 -1.70 -11.48 -0.67
N SER A 68 -2.71 -12.21 -0.19
CA SER A 68 -3.78 -11.67 0.65
C SER A 68 -4.05 -12.60 1.81
N ILE A 69 -4.25 -12.03 2.99
CA ILE A 69 -4.63 -12.72 4.22
C ILE A 69 -5.89 -12.05 4.75
N GLY A 70 -6.90 -12.83 5.12
CA GLY A 70 -8.13 -12.32 5.73
C GLY A 70 -7.87 -11.78 7.14
N VAL A 71 -8.52 -10.67 7.49
CA VAL A 71 -8.47 -10.09 8.84
C VAL A 71 -9.81 -10.32 9.50
N GLU A 72 -9.84 -11.14 10.54
CA GLU A 72 -11.07 -11.61 11.18
C GLU A 72 -11.31 -11.02 12.57
N SER A 73 -10.39 -10.21 13.10
CA SER A 73 -10.53 -9.55 14.40
C SER A 73 -9.96 -8.14 14.41
N ASP A 74 -10.55 -7.29 15.26
CA ASP A 74 -10.10 -5.91 15.46
C ASP A 74 -8.68 -5.85 16.05
N GLU A 75 -8.35 -6.76 16.97
CA GLU A 75 -6.99 -6.86 17.52
C GLU A 75 -5.97 -7.12 16.41
N TYR A 76 -6.27 -8.07 15.51
CA TYR A 76 -5.40 -8.36 14.38
C TYR A 76 -5.30 -7.18 13.41
N LEU A 77 -6.41 -6.45 13.21
CA LEU A 77 -6.45 -5.22 12.42
C LEU A 77 -5.46 -4.17 12.96
N TYR A 78 -5.51 -3.87 14.26
CA TYR A 78 -4.58 -2.90 14.89
C TYR A 78 -3.13 -3.32 14.78
N HIS A 79 -2.85 -4.61 15.02
CA HIS A 79 -1.50 -5.15 14.87
C HIS A 79 -0.99 -5.02 13.43
N LEU A 80 -1.84 -5.30 12.45
CA LEU A 80 -1.49 -5.25 11.05
C LEU A 80 -1.24 -3.81 10.58
N THR A 81 -2.08 -2.84 10.98
CA THR A 81 -1.85 -1.42 10.70
C THR A 81 -0.50 -0.95 11.25
N ARG A 82 -0.19 -1.28 12.52
CA ARG A 82 1.11 -0.96 13.12
C ARG A 82 2.26 -1.64 12.37
N TYR A 83 2.09 -2.90 11.98
CA TYR A 83 3.10 -3.63 11.21
C TYR A 83 3.38 -2.94 9.87
N ILE A 84 2.34 -2.54 9.14
CA ILE A 84 2.44 -1.85 7.83
C ILE A 84 3.32 -0.60 7.96
N HIS A 85 3.03 0.26 8.93
CA HIS A 85 3.77 1.53 9.11
C HIS A 85 5.18 1.38 9.64
N LEU A 86 5.46 0.28 10.36
CA LEU A 86 6.80 0.02 10.86
C LEU A 86 7.71 -0.63 9.83
N ASN A 87 7.22 -1.04 8.65
CA ASN A 87 8.04 -1.70 7.63
C ASN A 87 9.25 -0.86 7.16
N PRO A 88 9.12 0.44 6.85
CA PRO A 88 10.25 1.27 6.45
C PRO A 88 11.35 1.35 7.52
N VAL A 89 10.95 1.35 8.80
CA VAL A 89 11.86 1.35 9.95
C VAL A 89 12.55 -0.01 10.08
N LYS A 90 11.79 -1.11 10.02
CA LYS A 90 12.33 -2.47 10.08
C LYS A 90 13.29 -2.78 8.93
N ALA A 91 13.05 -2.19 7.75
CA ALA A 91 13.91 -2.30 6.58
C ALA A 91 15.14 -1.36 6.63
N GLY A 92 15.28 -0.54 7.68
CA GLY A 92 16.40 0.40 7.83
C GLY A 92 16.39 1.57 6.86
N ILE A 93 15.24 1.87 6.23
CA ILE A 93 15.11 2.97 5.25
C ILE A 93 14.99 4.33 5.95
N VAL A 94 14.30 4.36 7.09
CA VAL A 94 14.10 5.57 7.91
C VAL A 94 14.19 5.25 9.41
N ALA A 95 14.48 6.25 10.24
CA ALA A 95 14.54 6.10 11.69
C ALA A 95 13.15 6.03 12.35
N HIS A 96 12.17 6.80 11.83
CA HIS A 96 10.81 6.81 12.34
C HIS A 96 9.77 6.64 11.21
N PRO A 97 8.59 6.06 11.49
CA PRO A 97 7.54 5.86 10.47
C PRO A 97 7.09 7.15 9.80
N LYS A 98 7.05 8.26 10.56
CA LYS A 98 6.71 9.61 10.06
C LYS A 98 7.67 10.14 9.00
N ASP A 99 8.88 9.61 8.93
CA ASP A 99 9.89 10.07 7.98
C ASP A 99 9.71 9.39 6.61
N TRP A 100 8.78 8.43 6.49
CA TRP A 100 8.47 7.76 5.23
C TRP A 100 7.19 8.30 4.58
N GLU A 101 7.38 9.22 3.61
CA GLU A 101 6.29 9.91 2.90
C GLU A 101 5.39 8.98 2.06
N PHE A 102 5.83 7.74 1.79
CA PHE A 102 5.08 6.78 0.96
C PHE A 102 4.23 5.81 1.79
N SER A 103 3.74 6.25 2.95
CA SER A 103 2.81 5.51 3.82
C SER A 103 1.64 6.39 4.27
N SER A 104 0.55 5.78 4.73
CA SER A 104 -0.57 6.51 5.35
C SER A 104 -0.33 6.87 6.83
N TYR A 105 0.89 6.71 7.36
CA TYR A 105 1.16 6.92 8.78
C TYR A 105 0.78 8.32 9.29
N LEU A 106 0.96 9.35 8.46
CA LEU A 106 0.57 10.72 8.80
C LEU A 106 -0.92 11.00 8.54
N ASP A 107 -1.54 10.27 7.61
CA ASP A 107 -2.97 10.40 7.33
C ASP A 107 -3.81 9.95 8.55
N GLU A 108 -3.38 8.88 9.24
CA GLU A 108 -4.06 8.32 10.42
C GLU A 108 -4.02 9.22 11.66
N ARG A 109 -3.03 10.11 11.77
CA ARG A 109 -2.92 11.05 12.90
C ARG A 109 -3.88 12.24 12.81
N SER A 110 -4.58 12.38 11.69
CA SER A 110 -5.52 13.49 11.47
C SER A 110 -6.93 13.21 12.03
N CYS A 111 -7.17 11.99 12.53
CA CYS A 111 -8.46 11.54 13.06
C CYS A 111 -8.41 11.20 14.57
N GLY A 112 -7.38 11.65 15.29
CA GLY A 112 -7.23 11.46 16.74
C GLY A 112 -7.30 12.77 17.52
#